data_AF-A0A2G6IYK3-F1
#
_entry.id   AF-A0A2G6IYK3-F1
#
_cell.length_a   1.000
_cell.length_b   1.000
_cell.length_c   1.000
_cell.angle_alpha   90.00
_cell.angle_beta   90.00
_cell.angle_gamma   90.00
#
_symmetry.space_group_name_H-M   'P 1'
#
loop_
_entity.id
_entity.type
_entity.pdbx_description
1 polymer ?
#
loop_
_entity_poly.entity_id
_entity_poly.type
_entity_poly.pdbx_seq_one_letter_code
_entity_poly.pdbx_strand_id
1 'polypeptide(L)'
;MLTGCLGQADLPKLADVDLAADAPSAGLVAPAAEIEETQEAQDPKKSRSFFGLFGGGSDAVETVAPGQPLEFGQIASACGLRGAKLGKEVDRFKSYRLYESPGSENGMRTYSLTGMKDGCARQFKAAMAMLGSPTMHEQMRYDSSNDSLSVSDTDKAYERIKARICPGTRGKPCPDKRTPKLEKTAAYVTAYPSFGSNSHWFEILLHKGRVAASSTRAR
;
A
#
# COMPACT_ATOMS: atom_id res chain seq x y z
N MET A 1 -19.22 -39.07 -33.79
CA MET A 1 -20.41 -38.46 -33.16
C MET A 1 -20.40 -38.84 -31.70
N LEU A 2 -20.15 -37.87 -30.80
CA LEU A 2 -20.23 -38.06 -29.35
C LEU A 2 -20.96 -36.82 -28.80
N THR A 3 -22.26 -36.98 -28.59
CA THR A 3 -23.17 -35.97 -28.04
C THR A 3 -23.15 -36.13 -26.52
N GLY A 4 -22.69 -35.10 -25.80
CA GLY A 4 -22.73 -35.04 -24.34
C GLY A 4 -23.63 -33.91 -23.87
N CYS A 5 -24.75 -34.26 -23.23
CA CYS A 5 -25.72 -33.34 -22.64
C CYS A 5 -25.14 -32.69 -21.37
N LEU A 6 -24.96 -31.37 -21.39
CA LEU A 6 -24.75 -30.58 -20.16
C LEU A 6 -26.13 -30.19 -19.61
N GLY A 7 -26.54 -30.84 -18.53
CA GLY A 7 -27.69 -30.43 -17.73
C GLY A 7 -27.38 -29.11 -17.03
N GLN A 8 -28.25 -28.11 -17.23
CA GLN A 8 -28.24 -26.87 -16.48
C GLN A 8 -28.70 -27.17 -15.05
N ALA A 9 -27.82 -26.94 -14.07
CA ALA A 9 -28.25 -26.81 -12.69
C ALA A 9 -29.01 -25.48 -12.55
N ASP A 10 -30.28 -25.55 -12.15
CA ASP A 10 -31.11 -24.39 -11.82
C ASP A 10 -30.53 -23.72 -10.57
N LEU A 11 -29.74 -22.67 -10.77
CA LEU A 11 -29.26 -21.80 -9.69
C LEU A 11 -30.30 -20.71 -9.47
N PRO A 12 -30.82 -20.53 -8.25
CA PRO A 12 -31.81 -19.49 -7.97
C PRO A 12 -31.24 -18.11 -8.29
N LYS A 13 -32.04 -17.28 -8.96
CA LYS A 13 -31.67 -15.90 -9.28
C LYS A 13 -31.72 -15.09 -8.00
N LEU A 14 -30.75 -14.18 -7.84
CA LEU A 14 -30.65 -13.28 -6.68
C LEU A 14 -31.89 -12.39 -6.46
N ALA A 15 -32.81 -12.33 -7.42
CA ALA A 15 -34.08 -11.63 -7.30
C ALA A 15 -35.13 -12.38 -6.45
N ASP A 16 -34.92 -13.67 -6.19
CA ASP A 16 -35.88 -14.53 -5.47
C ASP A 16 -35.53 -14.67 -3.97
N VAL A 17 -34.60 -13.85 -3.47
CA VAL A 17 -34.23 -13.82 -2.05
C VAL A 17 -35.04 -12.72 -1.36
N ASP A 18 -36.06 -13.12 -0.60
CA ASP A 18 -36.80 -12.21 0.27
C ASP A 18 -35.86 -11.62 1.33
N LEU A 19 -35.58 -10.32 1.21
CA LEU A 19 -34.86 -9.55 2.21
C LEU A 19 -35.76 -9.41 3.45
N ALA A 20 -35.26 -9.83 4.61
CA ALA A 20 -35.97 -9.72 5.89
C ALA A 20 -36.41 -8.26 6.14
N ALA A 21 -37.68 -8.08 6.54
CA ALA A 21 -38.32 -6.78 6.73
C ALA A 21 -37.81 -5.97 7.94
N ASP A 22 -36.87 -6.50 8.72
CA ASP A 22 -36.34 -5.89 9.95
C ASP A 22 -34.89 -5.40 9.78
N ALA A 23 -34.62 -4.66 8.70
CA ALA A 23 -33.38 -3.89 8.59
C ALA A 23 -33.49 -2.62 9.46
N PRO A 24 -32.61 -2.39 10.45
CA PRO A 24 -32.66 -1.16 11.24
C PRO A 24 -32.27 0.04 10.39
N SER A 25 -33.21 0.98 10.25
CA SER A 25 -32.98 2.29 9.64
C SER A 25 -32.01 3.11 10.49
N ALA A 26 -30.82 3.39 9.96
CA ALA A 26 -29.85 4.27 10.60
C ALA A 26 -30.36 5.72 10.60
N GLY A 27 -30.84 6.19 11.75
CA GLY A 27 -31.19 7.59 11.97
C GLY A 27 -29.94 8.47 11.96
N LEU A 28 -29.90 9.46 11.07
CA LEU A 28 -28.87 10.49 11.01
C LEU A 28 -29.04 11.43 12.20
N VAL A 29 -28.10 11.40 13.14
CA VAL A 29 -27.96 12.40 14.19
C VAL A 29 -26.88 13.39 13.74
N ALA A 30 -27.27 14.64 13.51
CA ALA A 30 -26.35 15.74 13.28
C ALA A 30 -25.73 16.20 14.61
N PRO A 31 -24.43 16.55 14.65
CA PRO A 31 -23.92 17.47 15.65
C PRO A 31 -23.76 18.86 15.03
N ALA A 32 -24.30 19.86 15.74
CA ALA A 32 -24.05 21.27 15.56
C ALA A 32 -23.03 21.76 16.59
N ALA A 33 -22.41 22.92 16.29
CA ALA A 33 -21.60 23.81 17.13
C ALA A 33 -20.06 23.64 17.10
N GLU A 34 -19.47 24.30 16.10
CA GLU A 34 -18.45 25.37 16.18
C GLU A 34 -17.93 25.81 17.56
N ILE A 35 -16.59 25.84 17.72
CA ILE A 35 -15.84 26.85 18.49
C ILE A 35 -14.47 27.10 17.83
N GLU A 36 -14.14 28.38 17.67
CA GLU A 36 -12.95 28.99 17.09
C GLU A 36 -11.66 28.94 17.97
N GLU A 37 -10.50 28.97 17.29
CA GLU A 37 -9.22 29.71 17.50
C GLU A 37 -8.53 29.69 18.91
N THR A 38 -7.21 29.54 19.13
CA THR A 38 -6.06 30.30 18.59
C THR A 38 -4.70 29.83 19.19
N GLN A 39 -3.64 29.77 18.36
CA GLN A 39 -2.16 29.95 18.59
C GLN A 39 -1.41 29.04 19.62
N GLU A 40 -0.13 28.67 19.45
CA GLU A 40 1.04 29.47 19.04
C GLU A 40 2.20 28.57 18.54
N ALA A 41 2.92 29.06 17.53
CA ALA A 41 4.08 28.42 16.91
C ALA A 41 5.36 28.71 17.71
N GLN A 42 6.16 27.67 17.98
CA GLN A 42 7.52 27.83 18.50
C GLN A 42 8.55 27.25 17.53
N ASP A 43 9.41 28.15 17.07
CA ASP A 43 10.50 27.96 16.11
C ASP A 43 11.81 27.64 16.87
N PRO A 44 12.54 26.56 16.53
CA PRO A 44 13.94 26.45 16.89
C PRO A 44 14.86 26.52 15.67
N LYS A 45 15.48 27.68 15.52
CA LYS A 45 16.90 27.93 15.19
C LYS A 45 17.54 26.97 14.18
N LYS A 46 17.53 27.42 12.94
CA LYS A 46 18.35 27.03 11.80
C LYS A 46 19.86 27.06 12.12
N SER A 47 20.47 25.92 12.41
CA SER A 47 21.93 25.78 12.37
C SER A 47 22.38 25.46 10.95
N ARG A 48 23.21 26.35 10.39
CA ARG A 48 23.84 26.19 9.07
C ARG A 48 24.98 25.18 9.19
N SER A 49 24.84 24.01 8.58
CA SER A 49 25.96 23.12 8.29
C SER A 49 26.21 23.11 6.79
N PHE A 50 27.36 23.68 6.40
CA PHE A 50 27.87 23.78 5.04
C PHE A 50 28.94 22.70 4.89
N PHE A 51 28.59 21.45 4.55
CA PHE A 51 29.56 20.44 4.08
C PHE A 51 28.85 19.22 3.47
N GLY A 52 29.11 18.92 2.18
CA GLY A 52 28.91 17.58 1.61
C GLY A 52 27.91 17.45 0.45
N LEU A 53 28.35 17.80 -0.76
CA LEU A 53 27.71 17.48 -2.04
C LEU A 53 28.05 16.03 -2.45
N PHE A 54 27.21 15.05 -2.09
CA PHE A 54 27.12 13.75 -2.79
C PHE A 54 25.69 13.19 -2.72
N GLY A 55 25.17 12.79 -3.88
CA GLY A 55 23.76 12.55 -4.16
C GLY A 55 23.13 11.29 -3.53
N GLY A 56 21.80 11.36 -3.41
CA GLY A 56 20.93 10.21 -3.23
C GLY A 56 20.18 10.22 -1.91
N GLY A 57 19.12 11.04 -1.83
CA GLY A 57 18.15 11.02 -0.74
C GLY A 57 17.63 9.59 -0.54
N SER A 58 18.17 8.93 0.48
CA SER A 58 17.47 7.84 1.13
C SER A 58 16.58 8.56 2.12
N ASP A 59 15.31 8.75 1.79
CA ASP A 59 14.33 9.16 2.78
C ASP A 59 14.40 8.12 3.90
N ALA A 60 15.06 8.50 4.99
CA ALA A 60 15.22 7.64 6.14
C ALA A 60 13.81 7.47 6.69
N VAL A 61 13.29 6.26 6.58
CA VAL A 61 12.01 5.91 7.19
C VAL A 61 12.15 6.17 8.70
N GLU A 62 11.30 7.05 9.23
CA GLU A 62 11.31 7.42 10.64
C GLU A 62 11.18 6.17 11.51
N THR A 63 11.92 6.12 12.62
CA THR A 63 11.85 4.98 13.56
C THR A 63 10.91 5.33 14.70
N VAL A 64 9.94 4.46 14.94
CA VAL A 64 8.89 4.61 15.94
C VAL A 64 8.85 3.42 16.90
N ALA A 65 8.23 3.62 18.06
CA ALA A 65 7.93 2.51 18.95
C ALA A 65 6.92 1.55 18.27
N PRO A 66 7.05 0.22 18.44
CA PRO A 66 6.03 -0.73 17.99
C PRO A 66 4.63 -0.35 18.47
N GLY A 67 3.67 -0.33 17.55
CA GLY A 67 2.28 0.02 17.86
C GLY A 67 2.01 1.53 17.99
N GLN A 68 3.00 2.41 17.78
CA GLN A 68 2.74 3.85 17.75
C GLN A 68 1.68 4.17 16.67
N PRO A 69 0.67 5.00 16.97
CA PRO A 69 -0.26 5.47 15.95
C PRO A 69 0.48 6.21 14.83
N LEU A 70 0.10 5.90 13.59
CA LEU A 70 0.55 6.55 12.37
C LEU A 70 -0.68 7.02 11.61
N GLU A 71 -0.56 8.10 10.86
CA GLU A 71 -1.63 8.53 9.95
C GLU A 71 -1.65 7.68 8.66
N PHE A 72 -2.78 7.67 7.96
CA PHE A 72 -2.82 7.08 6.62
C PHE A 72 -1.84 7.81 5.70
N GLY A 73 -1.14 7.06 4.84
CA GLY A 73 -0.11 7.64 3.97
C GLY A 73 1.27 7.75 4.63
N GLN A 74 1.41 7.35 5.89
CA GLN A 74 2.71 7.28 6.57
C GLN A 74 3.21 5.84 6.66
N ILE A 75 4.54 5.70 6.66
CA ILE A 75 5.24 4.45 6.92
C ILE A 75 6.43 4.72 7.83
N ALA A 76 6.57 3.92 8.87
CA ALA A 76 7.65 4.05 9.84
C ALA A 76 8.32 2.70 10.12
N SER A 77 9.55 2.73 10.62
CA SER A 77 10.29 1.55 11.05
C SER A 77 9.94 1.22 12.50
N ALA A 78 9.47 0.00 12.75
CA ALA A 78 9.14 -0.51 14.08
C ALA A 78 9.98 -1.75 14.37
N CYS A 79 11.08 -1.55 15.09
CA CYS A 79 12.01 -2.62 15.45
C CYS A 79 11.50 -3.43 16.65
N GLY A 80 11.91 -4.70 16.75
CA GLY A 80 11.53 -5.56 17.88
C GLY A 80 10.18 -6.27 17.77
N LEU A 81 9.43 -6.03 16.70
CA LEU A 81 8.23 -6.81 16.35
C LEU A 81 8.60 -8.20 15.83
N ARG A 82 8.20 -9.26 16.54
CA ARG A 82 8.48 -10.67 16.21
C ARG A 82 7.37 -11.59 16.72
N GLY A 83 7.23 -12.76 16.09
CA GLY A 83 6.30 -13.81 16.54
C GLY A 83 4.87 -13.28 16.69
N ALA A 84 4.23 -13.60 17.82
CA ALA A 84 2.85 -13.18 18.09
C ALA A 84 2.64 -11.65 18.09
N LYS A 85 3.68 -10.84 18.33
CA LYS A 85 3.58 -9.38 18.31
C LYS A 85 3.34 -8.81 16.90
N LEU A 86 3.68 -9.55 15.85
CA LEU A 86 3.38 -9.14 14.48
C LEU A 86 1.88 -9.25 14.16
N GLY A 87 1.17 -10.13 14.87
CA GLY A 87 -0.23 -10.44 14.59
C GLY A 87 -0.40 -11.47 13.47
N LYS A 88 -1.52 -11.38 12.75
CA LYS A 88 -1.94 -12.38 11.76
C LYS A 88 -1.30 -12.08 10.40
N GLU A 89 -0.65 -13.07 9.80
CA GLU A 89 -0.20 -12.92 8.41
C GLU A 89 -1.43 -12.85 7.49
N VAL A 90 -1.54 -11.79 6.70
CA VAL A 90 -2.67 -11.56 5.78
C VAL A 90 -2.25 -11.66 4.31
N ASP A 91 -0.97 -11.46 4.01
CA ASP A 91 -0.46 -11.57 2.65
C ASP A 91 1.06 -11.86 2.63
N ARG A 92 1.55 -12.38 1.51
CA ARG A 92 2.97 -12.62 1.27
C ARG A 92 3.35 -12.48 -0.19
N PHE A 93 4.56 -11.97 -0.41
CA PHE A 93 5.17 -11.94 -1.73
C PHE A 93 6.68 -12.14 -1.61
N LYS A 94 7.19 -13.23 -2.19
CA LYS A 94 8.62 -13.62 -2.12
C LYS A 94 9.15 -13.67 -0.67
N SER A 95 10.01 -12.74 -0.28
CA SER A 95 10.56 -12.62 1.08
C SER A 95 9.77 -11.66 1.98
N TYR A 96 8.83 -10.89 1.42
CA TYR A 96 8.01 -9.95 2.17
C TYR A 96 6.78 -10.64 2.74
N ARG A 97 6.41 -10.26 3.95
CA ARG A 97 5.20 -10.73 4.64
C ARG A 97 4.47 -9.52 5.19
N LEU A 98 3.17 -9.52 5.03
CA LEU A 98 2.29 -8.49 5.55
C LEU A 98 1.47 -9.10 6.69
N TYR A 99 1.53 -8.47 7.85
CA TYR A 99 0.78 -8.86 9.03
C TYR A 99 -0.21 -7.77 9.41
N GLU A 100 -1.39 -8.16 9.86
CA GLU A 100 -2.33 -7.31 10.56
C GLU A 100 -2.05 -7.41 12.07
N SER A 101 -1.77 -6.27 12.71
CA SER A 101 -1.30 -6.23 14.10
C SER A 101 -2.44 -6.59 15.07
N PRO A 102 -2.13 -7.23 16.22
CA PRO A 102 -3.14 -7.57 17.22
C PRO A 102 -3.91 -6.34 17.71
N GLY A 103 -5.20 -6.48 18.00
CA GLY A 103 -6.03 -5.38 18.50
C GLY A 103 -6.40 -4.34 17.44
N SER A 104 -6.18 -4.61 16.16
CA SER A 104 -6.71 -3.77 15.07
C SER A 104 -8.25 -3.83 15.05
N GLU A 105 -8.89 -2.67 15.05
CA GLU A 105 -10.35 -2.55 15.03
C GLU A 105 -10.93 -2.62 13.61
N ASN A 106 -12.26 -2.70 13.50
CA ASN A 106 -12.96 -2.61 12.21
C ASN A 106 -12.75 -1.21 11.61
N GLY A 107 -12.34 -1.15 10.34
CA GLY A 107 -11.93 0.10 9.69
C GLY A 107 -10.42 0.16 9.52
N MET A 108 -9.77 1.20 10.03
CA MET A 108 -8.33 1.47 9.86
C MET A 108 -7.45 0.63 10.81
N ARG A 109 -6.77 -0.36 10.25
CA ARG A 109 -5.92 -1.33 10.94
C ARG A 109 -4.44 -0.98 10.85
N THR A 110 -3.67 -1.48 11.80
CA THR A 110 -2.21 -1.33 11.79
C THR A 110 -1.57 -2.54 11.12
N TYR A 111 -0.83 -2.31 10.05
CA TYR A 111 -0.11 -3.35 9.32
C TYR A 111 1.39 -3.32 9.65
N SER A 112 1.98 -4.51 9.73
CA SER A 112 3.41 -4.73 9.88
C SER A 112 3.96 -5.48 8.67
N LEU A 113 4.86 -4.84 7.93
CA LEU A 113 5.56 -5.41 6.78
C LEU A 113 6.96 -5.88 7.19
N THR A 114 7.26 -7.15 6.98
CA THR A 114 8.59 -7.74 7.24
C THR A 114 9.30 -8.15 5.95
N GLY A 115 10.57 -8.57 6.05
CA GLY A 115 11.44 -8.85 4.91
C GLY A 115 12.44 -7.73 4.60
N MET A 116 12.57 -6.77 5.51
CA MET A 116 13.50 -5.65 5.40
C MET A 116 14.93 -6.08 5.75
N LYS A 117 15.91 -5.46 5.11
CA LYS A 117 17.34 -5.78 5.27
C LYS A 117 17.87 -5.43 6.67
N ASP A 118 17.27 -4.42 7.31
CA ASP A 118 17.61 -4.02 8.67
C ASP A 118 16.93 -4.87 9.75
N GLY A 119 16.08 -5.83 9.35
CA GLY A 119 15.38 -6.72 10.28
C GLY A 119 14.25 -6.04 11.05
N CYS A 120 13.96 -4.76 10.82
CA CYS A 120 12.85 -4.04 11.45
C CYS A 120 11.61 -4.11 10.55
N ALA A 121 10.45 -4.33 11.17
CA ALA A 121 9.19 -4.25 10.43
C ALA A 121 8.93 -2.81 9.98
N ARG A 122 8.18 -2.63 8.91
CA ARG A 122 7.60 -1.34 8.57
C ARG A 122 6.14 -1.32 8.99
N GLN A 123 5.76 -0.30 9.75
CA GLN A 123 4.42 -0.11 10.24
C GLN A 123 3.74 0.98 9.43
N PHE A 124 2.47 0.78 9.12
CA PHE A 124 1.59 1.76 8.47
C PHE A 124 0.12 1.43 8.79
N LYS A 125 -0.80 2.36 8.55
CA LYS A 125 -2.25 2.11 8.71
C LYS A 125 -2.96 2.04 7.37
N ALA A 126 -3.99 1.19 7.30
CA ALA A 126 -4.91 1.10 6.17
C ALA A 126 -6.19 0.37 6.59
N ALA A 127 -7.28 0.53 5.84
CA ALA A 127 -8.44 -0.36 5.98
C ALA A 127 -8.17 -1.73 5.34
N MET A 128 -7.43 -1.72 4.24
CA MET A 128 -6.98 -2.91 3.53
C MET A 128 -5.61 -2.66 2.92
N ALA A 129 -4.73 -3.66 2.96
CA ALA A 129 -3.43 -3.60 2.32
C ALA A 129 -3.11 -4.92 1.62
N MET A 130 -2.45 -4.81 0.46
CA MET A 130 -2.12 -5.95 -0.41
C MET A 130 -0.69 -5.83 -0.92
N LEU A 131 0.02 -6.96 -1.00
CA LEU A 131 1.30 -7.06 -1.69
C LEU A 131 1.07 -7.30 -3.19
N GLY A 132 1.83 -6.57 -4.01
CA GLY A 132 1.75 -6.63 -5.47
C GLY A 132 3.11 -6.93 -6.11
N SER A 133 3.07 -7.53 -7.31
CA SER A 133 4.27 -7.74 -8.11
C SER A 133 4.57 -6.52 -9.00
N PRO A 134 5.86 -6.31 -9.36
CA PRO A 134 6.23 -5.38 -10.43
C PRO A 134 5.45 -5.59 -11.73
N THR A 135 5.23 -6.84 -12.13
CA THR A 135 4.48 -7.18 -13.35
C THR A 135 3.05 -6.65 -13.31
N MET A 136 2.36 -6.81 -12.18
CA MET A 136 1.01 -6.27 -12.00
C MET A 136 1.01 -4.74 -12.05
N HIS A 137 2.00 -4.09 -11.43
CA HIS A 137 2.17 -2.63 -11.54
C HIS A 137 2.35 -2.20 -12.99
N GLU A 138 3.18 -2.90 -13.79
CA GLU A 138 3.39 -2.56 -15.21
C GLU A 138 2.12 -2.75 -16.04
N GLN A 139 1.37 -3.83 -15.82
CA GLN A 139 0.09 -4.07 -16.50
C GLN A 139 -0.88 -2.92 -16.27
N MET A 140 -1.01 -2.44 -15.03
CA MET A 140 -1.84 -1.29 -14.73
C MET A 140 -1.24 0.01 -15.29
N ARG A 141 0.06 0.25 -15.07
CA ARG A 141 0.68 1.53 -15.39
C ARG A 141 0.73 1.80 -16.90
N TYR A 142 0.96 0.79 -17.73
CA TYR A 142 1.09 0.96 -19.18
C TYR A 142 -0.20 0.65 -19.95
N ASP A 143 -1.29 0.36 -19.24
CA ASP A 143 -2.61 0.33 -19.87
C ASP A 143 -3.06 1.75 -20.21
N SER A 144 -3.52 1.96 -21.43
CA SER A 144 -3.94 3.28 -21.93
C SER A 144 -5.11 3.88 -21.14
N SER A 145 -5.93 3.06 -20.47
CA SER A 145 -7.00 3.56 -19.59
C SER A 145 -6.48 4.32 -18.36
N ASN A 146 -5.19 4.18 -18.04
CA ASN A 146 -4.53 4.84 -16.91
C ASN A 146 -3.63 6.01 -17.32
N ASP A 147 -3.66 6.46 -18.58
CA ASP A 147 -2.84 7.57 -19.07
C ASP A 147 -3.16 8.91 -18.39
N SER A 148 -4.38 9.06 -17.86
CA SER A 148 -4.80 10.24 -17.08
C SER A 148 -4.21 10.28 -15.67
N LEU A 149 -3.72 9.15 -15.14
CA LEU A 149 -3.16 9.10 -13.80
C LEU A 149 -1.82 9.83 -13.75
N SER A 150 -1.70 10.73 -12.78
CA SER A 150 -0.44 11.44 -12.54
C SER A 150 0.70 10.48 -12.17
N VAL A 151 1.91 10.84 -12.58
CA VAL A 151 3.13 10.10 -12.25
C VAL A 151 3.53 10.40 -10.80
N SER A 152 3.45 9.39 -9.96
CA SER A 152 3.83 9.46 -8.54
C SER A 152 5.35 9.32 -8.32
N ASP A 153 5.80 9.60 -7.10
CA ASP A 153 7.21 9.37 -6.75
C ASP A 153 7.56 7.89 -6.70
N THR A 154 6.58 7.04 -6.42
CA THR A 154 6.70 5.58 -6.51
C THR A 154 6.91 5.13 -7.96
N ASP A 155 6.17 5.70 -8.92
CA ASP A 155 6.36 5.44 -10.36
C ASP A 155 7.77 5.86 -10.82
N LYS A 156 8.23 7.06 -10.41
CA LYS A 156 9.57 7.56 -10.75
C LYS A 156 10.65 6.65 -10.18
N ALA A 157 10.50 6.21 -8.92
CA ALA A 157 11.44 5.30 -8.28
C ALA A 157 11.47 3.93 -8.97
N TYR A 158 10.29 3.43 -9.36
CA TYR A 158 10.16 2.20 -10.12
C TYR A 158 10.87 2.27 -11.46
N GLU A 159 10.63 3.31 -12.28
CA GLU A 159 11.30 3.49 -13.57
C GLU A 159 12.83 3.53 -13.42
N ARG A 160 13.35 4.15 -12.36
CA ARG A 160 14.80 4.13 -12.05
C ARG A 160 15.32 2.73 -11.71
N ILE A 161 14.54 1.92 -11.00
CA ILE A 161 14.88 0.52 -10.68
C ILE A 161 14.82 -0.33 -11.95
N LYS A 162 13.71 -0.24 -12.68
CA LYS A 162 13.47 -0.97 -13.93
C LYS A 162 14.55 -0.66 -14.97
N ALA A 163 14.93 0.59 -15.18
CA ALA A 163 15.94 0.96 -16.18
C ALA A 163 17.31 0.27 -15.96
N ARG A 164 17.67 -0.10 -14.72
CA ARG A 164 18.89 -0.85 -14.41
C ARG A 164 18.78 -2.35 -14.69
N ILE A 165 17.56 -2.89 -14.74
CA ILE A 165 17.27 -4.32 -14.93
C ILE A 165 16.90 -4.59 -16.39
N CYS A 166 16.13 -3.67 -16.97
CA CYS A 166 15.53 -3.69 -18.29
C CYS A 166 15.90 -2.36 -19.00
N PRO A 167 17.16 -2.21 -19.47
CA PRO A 167 17.59 -0.98 -20.12
C PRO A 167 16.81 -0.75 -21.42
N GLY A 168 16.50 0.51 -21.72
CA GLY A 168 15.79 0.92 -22.94
C GLY A 168 14.26 0.76 -22.91
N THR A 169 13.66 0.37 -21.78
CA THR A 169 12.20 0.17 -21.66
C THR A 169 11.48 1.25 -20.86
N ARG A 170 12.00 2.48 -20.86
CA ARG A 170 11.34 3.61 -20.19
C ARG A 170 9.92 3.79 -20.74
N GLY A 171 8.93 3.87 -19.86
CA GLY A 171 7.52 4.02 -20.24
C GLY A 171 6.91 2.80 -20.97
N LYS A 172 7.58 1.65 -20.94
CA LYS A 172 7.10 0.38 -21.51
C LYS A 172 7.30 -0.76 -20.51
N PRO A 173 6.56 -1.87 -20.61
CA PRO A 173 6.80 -3.06 -19.80
C PRO A 173 8.25 -3.54 -19.91
N CYS A 174 8.77 -4.11 -18.81
CA CYS A 174 10.01 -4.87 -18.84
C CYS A 174 9.81 -6.13 -19.70
N PRO A 175 10.78 -6.54 -20.55
CA PRO A 175 10.62 -7.73 -21.38
C PRO A 175 10.53 -8.99 -20.51
N ASP A 176 9.69 -9.95 -20.88
CA ASP A 176 9.40 -11.18 -20.12
C ASP A 176 10.65 -11.91 -19.60
N LYS A 177 11.70 -11.98 -20.41
CA LYS A 177 12.98 -12.61 -20.05
C LYS A 177 13.71 -11.95 -18.86
N ARG A 178 13.36 -10.70 -18.51
CA ARG A 178 13.94 -9.92 -17.40
C ARG A 178 12.97 -9.79 -16.23
N THR A 179 11.68 -10.01 -16.44
CA THR A 179 10.63 -9.93 -15.40
C THR A 179 10.96 -10.74 -14.15
N PRO A 180 11.45 -12.01 -14.21
CA PRO A 180 11.83 -12.75 -13.01
C PRO A 180 12.91 -12.07 -12.16
N LYS A 181 13.84 -11.34 -12.81
CA LYS A 181 14.88 -10.58 -12.09
C LYS A 181 14.31 -9.36 -11.39
N LEU A 182 13.32 -8.71 -12.00
CA LEU A 182 12.61 -7.58 -11.43
C LEU A 182 11.80 -8.02 -10.20
N GLU A 183 10.96 -9.04 -10.34
CA GLU A 183 10.14 -9.58 -9.24
C GLU A 183 10.94 -10.21 -8.10
N LYS A 184 12.18 -10.66 -8.36
CA LYS A 184 13.09 -11.14 -7.31
C LYS A 184 13.53 -10.03 -6.36
N THR A 185 13.55 -8.79 -6.84
CA THR A 185 14.15 -7.67 -6.12
C THR A 185 13.17 -6.59 -5.70
N ALA A 186 12.02 -6.47 -6.38
CA ALA A 186 11.03 -5.45 -6.14
C ALA A 186 9.65 -6.03 -5.84
N ALA A 187 8.88 -5.31 -5.04
CA ALA A 187 7.49 -5.60 -4.69
C ALA A 187 6.76 -4.30 -4.37
N TYR A 188 5.44 -4.32 -4.43
CA TYR A 188 4.59 -3.21 -4.04
C TYR A 188 3.78 -3.56 -2.81
N VAL A 189 3.44 -2.56 -2.01
CA VAL A 189 2.30 -2.60 -1.11
C VAL A 189 1.33 -1.52 -1.56
N THR A 190 0.07 -1.89 -1.75
CA THR A 190 -1.03 -0.95 -1.98
C THR A 190 -1.92 -0.95 -0.76
N ALA A 191 -2.13 0.23 -0.17
CA ALA A 191 -2.89 0.44 1.05
C ALA A 191 -4.08 1.38 0.78
N TYR A 192 -5.27 0.98 1.19
CA TYR A 192 -6.52 1.70 0.96
C TYR A 192 -7.07 2.28 2.26
N PRO A 193 -7.60 3.51 2.26
CA PRO A 193 -8.17 4.14 3.45
C PRO A 193 -9.54 3.57 3.83
N SER A 194 -10.28 2.96 2.88
CA SER A 194 -11.57 2.33 3.15
C SER A 194 -11.79 1.09 2.27
N PHE A 195 -12.78 0.28 2.64
CA PHE A 195 -13.28 -0.80 1.78
C PHE A 195 -14.14 -0.22 0.64
N GLY A 196 -14.03 -0.79 -0.56
CA GLY A 196 -14.83 -0.38 -1.72
C GLY A 196 -14.12 0.63 -2.62
N SER A 197 -14.88 1.61 -3.14
CA SER A 197 -14.36 2.61 -4.07
C SER A 197 -13.50 3.65 -3.34
N ASN A 198 -12.30 3.88 -3.86
CA ASN A 198 -11.32 4.79 -3.29
C ASN A 198 -10.87 5.79 -4.36
N SER A 199 -10.97 7.09 -4.05
CA SER A 199 -10.42 8.16 -4.90
C SER A 199 -8.91 8.31 -4.75
N HIS A 200 -8.35 7.80 -3.65
CA HIS A 200 -6.93 7.85 -3.35
C HIS A 200 -6.47 6.59 -2.59
N TRP A 201 -5.19 6.25 -2.71
CA TRP A 201 -4.57 5.12 -2.03
C TRP A 201 -3.09 5.41 -1.76
N PHE A 202 -2.51 4.68 -0.81
CA PHE A 202 -1.10 4.80 -0.47
C PHE A 202 -0.31 3.66 -1.11
N GLU A 203 0.76 3.99 -1.83
CA GLU A 203 1.60 3.03 -2.54
C GLU A 203 3.00 3.04 -1.93
N ILE A 204 3.56 1.86 -1.67
CA ILE A 204 4.92 1.68 -1.13
C ILE A 204 5.67 0.75 -2.06
N LEU A 205 6.77 1.23 -2.65
CA LEU A 205 7.68 0.39 -3.43
C LEU A 205 8.80 -0.15 -2.55
N LEU A 206 8.94 -1.47 -2.57
CA LEU A 206 10.01 -2.19 -1.91
C LEU A 206 11.05 -2.60 -2.94
N HIS A 207 12.33 -2.45 -2.60
CA HIS A 207 13.43 -2.93 -3.43
C HIS A 207 14.61 -3.40 -2.57
N LYS A 208 14.98 -4.68 -2.71
CA LYS A 208 16.09 -5.33 -2.00
C LYS A 208 16.02 -5.16 -0.48
N GLY A 209 14.84 -5.38 0.10
CA GLY A 209 14.62 -5.29 1.54
C GLY A 209 14.63 -3.85 2.08
N ARG A 210 14.32 -2.85 1.25
CA ARG A 210 14.22 -1.43 1.64
C ARG A 210 12.96 -0.83 1.05
N VAL A 211 12.40 0.17 1.74
CA VAL A 211 11.43 1.08 1.13
C VAL A 211 12.22 1.96 0.16
N ALA A 212 11.90 1.88 -1.12
CA ALA A 212 12.56 2.64 -2.17
C ALA A 212 11.87 3.97 -2.45
N ALA A 213 10.54 4.00 -2.29
CA ALA A 213 9.69 5.17 -2.31
C ALA A 213 8.33 4.81 -1.73
N SER A 214 7.59 5.83 -1.32
CA SER A 214 6.16 5.71 -1.00
C SER A 214 5.45 7.01 -1.34
N SER A 215 4.19 6.94 -1.76
CA SER A 215 3.41 8.12 -2.13
C SER A 215 1.91 7.83 -2.09
N THR A 216 1.12 8.82 -1.69
CA THR A 216 -0.33 8.79 -1.91
C THR A 216 -0.63 9.11 -3.37
N ARG A 217 -1.51 8.32 -3.97
CA ARG A 217 -2.01 8.47 -5.34
C ARG A 217 -3.48 8.86 -5.29
N ALA A 218 -3.93 9.57 -6.32
CA ALA A 218 -5.32 9.92 -6.52
C ALA A 218 -5.73 9.70 -7.98
N ARG A 219 -7.02 9.44 -8.19
CA ARG A 219 -7.68 9.42 -9.49
C ARG A 219 -8.15 10.80 -9.89
#